data_AF-A0A1V5FG92-F1
#
_entry.id   AF-A0A1V5FG92-F1
#
_cell.length_a   1.000
_cell.length_b   1.000
_cell.length_c   1.000
_cell.angle_alpha   90.00
_cell.angle_beta   90.00
_cell.angle_gamma   90.00
#
_symmetry.space_group_name_H-M   'P 1'
#
loop_
_entity.id
_entity.type
_entity.pdbx_description
1 polymer ?
#
loop_
_entity_poly.entity_id
_entity_poly.type
_entity_poly.pdbx_seq_one_letter_code
_entity_poly.pdbx_strand_id
1 'polypeptide(L)'
;MFGRLASVPFDRPPYSTRWPELANILNDEPLVPKGNAIARNIHVGPQWLHEQPIAGDQPFDISWVRMENNLTDRDPKLFDPANGDFRLAPDSPAWEMGFRPIPFEKIGLQADEYRPAERRRAAFALEGRQPSEKPQGARRARR
;
A
#
# COMPACT_ATOMS: atom_id res chain seq x y z
N MET A 1 -19.40 12.47 10.29
CA MET A 1 -18.19 11.80 9.73
C MET A 1 -17.26 11.28 10.82
N PHE A 2 -17.01 11.99 11.93
CA PHE A 2 -15.94 11.63 12.90
C PHE A 2 -16.36 10.77 14.11
N GLY A 3 -17.60 10.27 14.18
CA GLY A 3 -18.13 9.59 15.37
C GLY A 3 -17.36 8.34 15.82
N ARG A 4 -16.69 7.63 14.89
CA ARG A 4 -15.86 6.45 15.21
C ARG A 4 -14.52 6.81 15.87
N LEU A 5 -13.96 7.98 15.55
CA LEU A 5 -12.73 8.43 16.19
C LEU A 5 -13.04 8.94 17.60
N ALA A 6 -14.14 9.66 17.77
CA ALA A 6 -14.61 10.12 19.07
C ALA A 6 -15.00 8.96 20.03
N SER A 7 -15.26 7.75 19.52
CA SER A 7 -15.54 6.58 20.36
C SER A 7 -14.31 5.91 20.95
N VAL A 8 -13.10 6.37 20.61
CA VAL A 8 -11.84 5.89 21.20
C VAL A 8 -11.11 7.06 21.89
N PRO A 9 -10.32 6.81 22.95
CA PRO A 9 -9.62 7.88 23.68
C PRO A 9 -8.36 8.34 22.92
N PHE A 10 -8.52 8.82 21.68
CA PHE A 10 -7.43 9.16 20.77
C PHE A 10 -6.52 10.30 21.27
N ASP A 11 -7.03 11.13 22.19
CA ASP A 11 -6.37 12.28 22.81
C ASP A 11 -5.64 11.94 24.12
N ARG A 12 -5.70 10.69 24.58
CA ARG A 12 -5.09 10.22 25.84
C ARG A 12 -3.99 9.18 25.58
N PRO A 13 -3.09 8.92 26.55
CA PRO A 13 -2.16 7.81 26.46
C PRO A 13 -2.89 6.47 26.23
N PRO A 14 -2.33 5.56 25.41
CA PRO A 14 -0.99 5.60 24.81
C PRO A 14 -0.88 6.46 23.54
N TYR A 15 -2.00 6.87 22.95
CA TYR A 15 -2.03 7.55 21.66
C TYR A 15 -1.35 8.90 21.69
N SER A 16 -1.72 9.78 22.62
CA SER A 16 -1.15 11.13 22.70
C SER A 16 0.33 11.16 23.06
N THR A 17 0.84 10.13 23.71
CA THR A 17 2.29 10.01 24.01
C THR A 17 3.07 9.55 22.78
N ARG A 18 2.55 8.57 22.03
CA ARG A 18 3.26 8.02 20.86
C ARG A 18 3.06 8.84 19.59
N TRP A 19 1.91 9.49 19.46
CA TRP A 19 1.52 10.35 18.33
C TRP A 19 0.86 11.63 18.84
N PRO A 20 1.64 12.62 19.29
CA PRO A 20 1.09 13.86 19.85
C PRO A 20 0.15 14.60 18.91
N GLU A 21 0.40 14.57 17.60
CA GLU A 21 -0.45 15.21 16.59
C GLU A 21 -1.86 14.58 16.50
N LEU A 22 -1.98 13.28 16.79
CA LEU A 22 -3.28 12.59 16.76
C LEU A 22 -4.23 13.18 17.81
N ALA A 23 -3.72 13.60 18.97
CA ALA A 23 -4.55 14.17 20.03
C ALA A 23 -5.25 15.47 19.60
N ASN A 24 -4.72 16.16 18.59
CA ASN A 24 -5.26 17.42 18.08
C ASN A 24 -5.97 17.28 16.73
N ILE A 25 -6.08 16.06 16.17
CA ILE A 25 -6.52 15.83 14.79
C ILE A 25 -7.93 16.40 14.48
N LEU A 26 -8.84 16.40 15.46
CA LEU A 26 -10.21 16.91 15.28
C LEU A 26 -10.32 18.44 15.43
N ASN A 27 -9.30 19.10 15.97
CA ASN A 27 -9.25 20.57 16.13
C ASN A 27 -8.47 21.26 15.00
N ASP A 28 -7.93 20.50 14.06
CA ASP A 28 -7.24 20.98 12.85
C ASP A 28 -8.16 20.77 11.62
N GLU A 29 -7.58 20.48 10.45
CA GLU A 29 -8.28 20.13 9.21
C GLU A 29 -8.20 18.62 8.95
N PRO A 30 -9.03 17.77 9.61
CA PRO A 30 -8.90 16.30 9.58
C PRO A 30 -9.12 15.65 8.20
N LEU A 31 -9.56 16.41 7.20
CA LEU A 31 -9.76 15.94 5.82
C LEU A 31 -8.55 16.25 4.94
N VAL A 32 -7.63 17.08 5.41
CA VAL A 32 -6.37 17.41 4.73
C VAL A 32 -5.33 16.34 5.11
N PRO A 33 -4.54 15.81 4.17
CA PRO A 33 -3.58 14.73 4.42
C PRO A 33 -2.29 15.19 5.11
N LYS A 34 -2.40 16.06 6.12
CA LYS A 34 -1.26 16.57 6.92
C LYS A 34 -0.55 15.44 7.66
N GLY A 35 0.75 15.60 7.88
CA GLY A 35 1.59 14.61 8.59
C GLY A 35 1.97 13.38 7.76
N ASN A 36 1.45 13.23 6.54
CA ASN A 36 1.86 12.17 5.63
C ASN A 36 3.22 12.49 4.99
N ALA A 37 3.96 11.43 4.66
CA ALA A 37 5.19 11.52 3.90
C ALA A 37 5.19 10.50 2.77
N ILE A 38 5.50 10.96 1.55
CA ILE A 38 5.82 10.12 0.41
C ILE A 38 7.33 10.21 0.27
N ALA A 39 8.02 9.17 0.75
CA ALA A 39 9.48 9.20 0.85
C ALA A 39 10.12 7.92 0.34
N ARG A 40 11.25 8.05 -0.37
CA ARG A 40 12.08 6.94 -0.88
C ARG A 40 11.29 5.95 -1.74
N ASN A 41 10.41 6.46 -2.60
CA ASN A 41 9.70 5.66 -3.58
C ASN A 41 10.42 5.67 -4.92
N ILE A 42 10.14 4.67 -5.76
CA ILE A 42 10.56 4.61 -7.15
C ILE A 42 9.30 4.59 -8.00
N HIS A 43 9.22 5.50 -8.97
CA HIS A 43 8.14 5.54 -9.94
C HIS A 43 8.64 5.26 -11.34
N VAL A 44 7.95 4.39 -12.06
CA VAL A 44 8.19 4.12 -13.47
C VAL A 44 6.87 4.26 -14.21
N GLY A 45 6.76 5.30 -15.03
CA GLY A 45 5.54 5.58 -15.78
C GLY A 45 5.42 7.05 -16.15
N PRO A 46 4.39 7.40 -16.95
CA PRO A 46 4.22 8.75 -17.47
C PRO A 46 3.71 9.76 -16.44
N GLN A 47 3.00 9.31 -15.39
CA GLN A 47 2.41 10.20 -14.39
C GLN A 47 2.63 9.64 -12.99
N TRP A 48 3.39 10.38 -12.17
CA TRP A 48 3.69 9.99 -10.78
C TRP A 48 2.55 10.31 -9.82
N LEU A 49 2.03 11.54 -9.86
CA LEU A 49 0.99 12.02 -8.96
C LEU A 49 -0.19 12.57 -9.74
N HIS A 50 -1.38 12.34 -9.19
CA HIS A 50 -2.62 12.89 -9.69
C HIS A 50 -3.36 13.55 -8.53
N GLU A 51 -3.32 14.87 -8.51
CA GLU A 51 -3.90 15.69 -7.46
C GLU A 51 -5.42 15.83 -7.70
N GLN A 52 -6.21 15.59 -6.68
CA GLN A 52 -7.67 15.66 -6.71
C GLN A 52 -8.14 16.58 -5.59
N PRO A 53 -9.21 17.38 -5.80
CA PRO A 53 -9.80 18.17 -4.73
C PRO A 53 -10.13 17.30 -3.53
N ILE A 54 -9.89 17.84 -2.34
CA ILE A 54 -10.33 17.20 -1.10
C ILE A 54 -11.77 17.63 -0.80
N ALA A 55 -12.36 17.05 0.26
CA ALA A 55 -13.77 17.21 0.57
C ALA A 55 -14.25 18.67 0.50
N GLY A 56 -15.34 18.92 -0.24
CA GLY A 56 -15.93 20.26 -0.38
C GLY A 56 -15.23 21.17 -1.41
N ASP A 57 -14.63 20.58 -2.45
CA ASP A 57 -13.95 21.27 -3.56
C ASP A 57 -12.72 22.10 -3.16
N GLN A 58 -12.20 21.92 -1.94
CA GLN A 58 -10.95 22.54 -1.53
C GLN A 58 -9.81 21.98 -2.39
N PRO A 59 -9.04 22.85 -3.10
CA PRO A 59 -7.93 22.41 -3.92
C PRO A 59 -6.89 21.68 -3.07
N PHE A 60 -6.30 20.63 -3.63
CA PHE A 60 -5.19 19.95 -3.00
C PHE A 60 -3.93 20.82 -3.03
N ASP A 61 -3.19 20.88 -1.93
CA ASP A 61 -1.88 21.52 -1.84
C ASP A 61 -0.82 20.45 -1.49
N ILE A 62 0.14 20.29 -2.41
CA ILE A 62 1.24 19.32 -2.27
C ILE A 62 2.11 19.59 -1.02
N SER A 63 2.13 20.82 -0.51
CA SER A 63 2.89 21.18 0.69
C SER A 63 2.37 20.52 1.97
N TRP A 64 1.14 19.99 1.96
CA TRP A 64 0.59 19.23 3.08
C TRP A 64 1.28 17.88 3.29
N VAL A 65 1.95 17.35 2.26
CA VAL A 65 2.61 16.05 2.28
C VAL A 65 4.11 16.25 2.15
N ARG A 66 4.88 15.63 3.05
CA ARG A 66 6.34 15.68 2.95
C ARG A 66 6.81 14.80 1.78
N MET A 67 7.44 15.42 0.78
CA MET A 67 8.10 14.72 -0.33
C MET A 67 9.60 14.60 -0.06
N GLU A 68 10.14 13.38 -0.09
CA GLU A 68 11.55 13.16 0.26
C GLU A 68 12.16 12.02 -0.54
N ASN A 69 13.22 12.30 -1.31
CA ASN A 69 14.05 11.27 -1.95
C ASN A 69 13.27 10.26 -2.83
N ASN A 70 12.22 10.71 -3.52
CA ASN A 70 11.49 9.87 -4.48
C ASN A 70 12.17 9.93 -5.86
N LEU A 71 12.47 8.78 -6.43
CA LEU A 71 13.05 8.66 -7.76
C LEU A 71 11.92 8.63 -8.80
N THR A 72 11.68 9.77 -9.45
CA THR A 72 10.54 9.95 -10.37
C THR A 72 10.93 10.53 -11.73
N ASP A 73 12.17 11.01 -11.87
CA ASP A 73 12.61 11.87 -12.99
C ASP A 73 13.66 11.20 -13.89
N ARG A 74 14.12 10.00 -13.54
CA ARG A 74 15.20 9.28 -14.26
C ARG A 74 15.09 7.77 -14.10
N ASP A 75 15.83 7.04 -14.93
CA ASP A 75 15.83 5.58 -14.96
C ASP A 75 16.31 4.97 -13.63
N PRO A 76 15.50 4.14 -12.96
CA PRO A 76 15.89 3.41 -11.75
C PRO A 76 16.83 2.23 -12.01
N LYS A 77 17.08 1.83 -13.27
CA LYS A 77 17.90 0.66 -13.63
C LYS A 77 17.33 -0.64 -13.06
N LEU A 78 16.08 -0.94 -13.42
CA LEU A 78 15.45 -2.23 -13.12
C LEU A 78 16.10 -3.34 -13.96
N PHE A 79 16.23 -4.54 -13.39
CA PHE A 79 16.96 -5.64 -14.02
C PHE A 79 16.24 -6.23 -15.25
N ASP A 80 14.99 -6.66 -15.08
CA ASP A 80 14.17 -7.18 -16.17
C ASP A 80 12.66 -7.00 -15.87
N PRO A 81 12.15 -5.76 -15.93
CA PRO A 81 10.75 -5.48 -15.62
C PRO A 81 9.77 -6.14 -16.60
N ALA A 82 10.21 -6.47 -17.82
CA ALA A 82 9.38 -7.13 -18.82
C ALA A 82 9.03 -8.58 -18.41
N ASN A 83 9.94 -9.25 -17.68
CA ASN A 83 9.71 -10.58 -17.12
C ASN A 83 9.41 -10.56 -15.61
N GLY A 84 9.14 -9.37 -15.03
CA GLY A 84 8.74 -9.21 -13.64
C GLY A 84 9.89 -9.15 -12.62
N ASP A 85 11.14 -9.02 -13.06
CA ASP A 85 12.28 -8.80 -12.18
C ASP A 85 12.51 -7.30 -11.94
N PHE A 86 11.91 -6.82 -10.85
CA PHE A 86 11.99 -5.42 -10.42
C PHE A 86 13.16 -5.13 -9.48
N ARG A 87 14.16 -6.03 -9.40
CA ARG A 87 15.40 -5.73 -8.67
C ARG A 87 16.13 -4.57 -9.34
N LEU A 88 16.84 -3.79 -8.53
CA LEU A 88 17.65 -2.67 -9.02
C LEU A 88 19.06 -3.15 -9.31
N ALA A 89 19.66 -2.61 -10.37
CA ALA A 89 21.08 -2.77 -10.64
C ALA A 89 21.95 -2.20 -9.49
N PRO A 90 23.17 -2.72 -9.27
CA PRO A 90 24.06 -2.23 -8.21
C PRO A 90 24.38 -0.73 -8.29
N ASP A 91 24.32 -0.15 -9.48
CA ASP A 91 24.61 1.26 -9.77
C ASP A 91 23.33 2.11 -9.95
N SER A 92 22.20 1.66 -9.43
CA SER A 92 20.95 2.42 -9.42
C SER A 92 21.07 3.70 -8.57
N PRO A 93 20.56 4.85 -9.06
CA PRO A 93 20.54 6.10 -8.27
C PRO A 93 19.63 6.00 -7.02
N ALA A 94 18.72 5.02 -6.97
CA ALA A 94 17.83 4.85 -5.83
C ALA A 94 18.60 4.52 -4.52
N TRP A 95 19.79 3.92 -4.62
CA TRP A 95 20.61 3.59 -3.46
C TRP A 95 21.09 4.83 -2.72
N GLU A 96 21.53 5.85 -3.44
CA GLU A 96 21.97 7.14 -2.87
C GLU A 96 20.80 7.89 -2.21
N MET A 97 19.59 7.70 -2.73
CA MET A 97 18.34 8.23 -2.16
C MET A 97 17.90 7.49 -0.88
N GLY A 98 18.60 6.41 -0.50
CA GLY A 98 18.29 5.62 0.69
C GLY A 98 17.19 4.58 0.48
N PHE A 99 16.85 4.24 -0.76
CA PHE A 99 15.94 3.14 -1.06
C PHE A 99 16.49 1.83 -0.47
N ARG A 100 15.61 1.00 0.09
CA ARG A 100 15.98 -0.31 0.64
C ARG A 100 15.19 -1.38 -0.10
N PRO A 101 15.86 -2.45 -0.56
CA PRO A 101 15.18 -3.51 -1.30
C PRO A 101 14.11 -4.17 -0.42
N ILE A 102 12.99 -4.55 -1.03
CA ILE A 102 11.95 -5.32 -0.36
C ILE A 102 12.53 -6.71 -0.04
N PRO A 103 12.54 -7.13 1.23
CA PRO A 103 13.03 -8.45 1.62
C PRO A 103 11.97 -9.50 1.31
N PHE A 104 11.84 -9.91 0.04
CA PHE A 104 10.81 -10.86 -0.42
C PHE A 104 10.84 -12.19 0.34
N GLU A 105 12.01 -12.60 0.83
CA GLU A 105 12.19 -13.78 1.67
C GLU A 105 11.56 -13.63 3.08
N LYS A 106 11.24 -12.40 3.48
CA LYS A 106 10.62 -12.08 4.78
C LYS A 106 9.16 -11.62 4.65
N ILE A 107 8.61 -11.51 3.44
CA ILE A 107 7.19 -11.17 3.27
C ILE A 107 6.32 -12.42 3.19
N GLY A 108 5.04 -12.29 3.52
CA GLY A 108 4.08 -13.40 3.49
C GLY A 108 3.90 -14.12 4.83
N LEU A 109 3.29 -15.30 4.77
CA LEU A 109 2.91 -16.05 5.97
C LEU A 109 4.14 -16.70 6.62
N GLN A 110 4.69 -16.01 7.62
CA GLN A 110 5.74 -16.55 8.47
C GLN A 110 5.16 -17.47 9.55
N ALA A 111 5.89 -18.54 9.86
CA ALA A 111 5.54 -19.40 10.98
C ALA A 111 6.06 -18.77 12.28
N ASP A 112 5.18 -18.66 13.27
CA ASP A 112 5.53 -18.26 14.64
C ASP A 112 4.57 -18.93 15.65
N GLU A 113 4.73 -18.64 16.93
CA GLU A 113 3.90 -19.16 18.03
C GLU A 113 2.40 -18.96 17.78
N TYR A 114 2.01 -17.84 17.17
CA TYR A 114 0.62 -17.49 16.88
C TYR A 114 0.17 -17.97 15.49
N ARG A 115 1.12 -18.35 14.62
CA ARG A 115 0.91 -18.81 13.24
C ARG A 115 1.65 -20.13 12.99
N PRO A 116 1.20 -21.27 13.55
CA PRO A 116 1.90 -22.54 13.39
C PRO A 116 1.91 -23.01 11.92
N ALA A 117 3.06 -23.52 11.49
CA ALA A 117 3.26 -24.05 10.13
C ALA A 117 2.29 -25.19 9.77
N GLU A 118 1.68 -25.87 10.73
CA GLU A 118 0.87 -27.07 10.48
C GLU A 118 -0.49 -26.78 9.82
N ARG A 119 -1.02 -25.54 9.94
CA ARG A 119 -2.21 -25.11 9.20
C ARG A 119 -1.98 -25.02 7.68
N ARG A 120 -0.73 -25.15 7.20
CA ARG A 120 -0.35 -25.15 5.78
C ARG A 120 -0.96 -26.32 4.99
N ARG A 121 -1.14 -27.50 5.60
CA ARG A 121 -1.59 -28.71 4.88
C ARG A 121 -3.10 -28.80 4.71
N ALA A 122 -3.87 -28.31 5.68
CA ALA A 122 -5.33 -28.42 5.65
C ALA A 122 -6.00 -27.50 4.61
N ALA A 123 -5.47 -26.28 4.41
CA ALA A 123 -6.05 -25.31 3.47
C ALA A 123 -5.85 -25.71 2.00
N PHE A 124 -4.66 -26.18 1.62
CA PHE A 124 -4.40 -26.63 0.24
C PHE A 124 -4.96 -28.02 -0.07
N ALA A 125 -5.16 -28.88 0.93
CA ALA A 125 -5.79 -30.20 0.73
C ALA A 125 -7.32 -30.10 0.50
N LEU A 126 -7.96 -28.98 0.89
CA LEU A 126 -9.39 -28.75 0.67
C LEU A 126 -9.71 -28.17 -0.72
N GLU A 127 -8.70 -27.74 -1.49
CA GLU A 127 -8.86 -27.20 -2.85
C GLU A 127 -8.57 -28.23 -3.96
N GLY A 128 -8.70 -29.52 -3.66
CA GLY A 128 -8.69 -30.62 -4.64
C GLY A 128 -9.89 -30.64 -5.60
N ARG A 129 -10.44 -29.49 -6.02
CA ARG A 129 -11.45 -29.44 -7.09
C ARG A 129 -10.75 -29.53 -8.44
N GLN A 130 -10.83 -30.72 -9.05
CA GLN A 130 -10.63 -30.88 -10.49
C GLN A 130 -11.52 -29.88 -11.25
N PRO A 131 -11.04 -29.20 -12.30
CA PRO A 131 -11.86 -28.27 -13.06
C PRO A 131 -13.03 -29.03 -13.70
N SER A 132 -14.25 -28.68 -13.30
CA SER A 132 -15.47 -29.24 -13.89
C SER A 132 -15.53 -28.89 -15.38
N GLU A 133 -15.55 -29.91 -16.24
CA GLU A 133 -15.90 -29.76 -17.66
C GLU A 133 -17.24 -29.04 -17.77
N LYS A 134 -17.27 -27.93 -18.52
CA LYS A 134 -18.51 -27.20 -18.79
C LYS A 134 -19.43 -28.08 -19.63
N PRO A 135 -20.69 -28.32 -19.23
CA PRO A 135 -21.64 -28.99 -20.10
C PRO A 135 -21.92 -28.08 -21.32
N GLN A 136 -21.74 -28.66 -22.51
CA GLN A 136 -22.15 -28.05 -23.76
C GLN A 136 -23.68 -27.93 -23.82
N GLY A 137 -24.16 -26.73 -24.18
CA GLY A 137 -25.39 -26.55 -24.95
C GLY A 137 -26.73 -26.60 -24.20
N ALA A 138 -27.37 -25.44 -24.09
CA ALA A 138 -28.81 -25.32 -24.39
C ALA A 138 -29.14 -23.86 -24.73
N ARG A 139 -29.15 -23.55 -26.03
CA ARG A 139 -29.81 -22.34 -26.56
C ARG A 139 -31.31 -22.45 -26.21
N ARG A 140 -31.86 -21.45 -25.51
CA ARG A 140 -33.31 -21.21 -25.50
C ARG A 140 -33.58 -19.90 -26.22
N ALA A 141 -34.23 -20.02 -27.37
CA ALA A 141 -34.87 -18.95 -28.10
C ALA A 141 -35.95 -18.30 -27.24
N ARG A 142 -36.03 -16.96 -27.25
CA ARG A 142 -37.21 -16.23 -26.80
C ARG A 142 -37.90 -15.67 -28.03
N ARG A 143 -39.18 -16.02 -28.16
CA ARG A 143 -40.17 -15.32 -28.98
C ARG A 143 -40.50 -13.99 -28.32
#